data_AF-A0AAV7X1N9-F1
#
_entry.id   AF-A0AAV7X1N9-F1
#
_cell.length_a   1.000
_cell.length_b   1.000
_cell.length_c   1.000
_cell.angle_alpha   90.00
_cell.angle_beta   90.00
_cell.angle_gamma   90.00
#
_symmetry.space_group_name_H-M   'P 1'
#
loop_
_entity.id
_entity.type
_entity.pdbx_description
1 polymer ?
#
loop_
_entity_poly.entity_id
_entity_poly.type
_entity_poly.pdbx_seq_one_letter_code
_entity_poly.pdbx_strand_id
1 'polypeptide(L)'
;MPYGATVARYRERSREVARRYWDRQLSAADEAVWWTEYVVRHGGAAHLRPAGADLPLHQYLLLDVVAVATGAIIAVTALVWAVLNRVCRPKQPGAAKKPEKTKKA
;
A
#
# COMPACT_ATOMS: atom_id res chain seq x y z
N MET A 1 -29.35 8.13 -17.23
CA MET A 1 -28.56 7.61 -16.08
C MET A 1 -29.38 7.78 -14.80
N PRO A 2 -29.79 6.72 -14.09
CA PRO A 2 -30.75 6.83 -12.99
C PRO A 2 -30.04 7.08 -11.64
N TYR A 3 -29.83 8.36 -11.29
CA TYR A 3 -29.23 8.75 -10.01
C TYR A 3 -30.09 8.40 -8.79
N GLY A 4 -31.41 8.23 -8.97
CA GLY A 4 -32.35 7.90 -7.89
C GLY A 4 -32.20 6.49 -7.32
N ALA A 5 -31.76 5.53 -8.14
CA ALA A 5 -31.62 4.13 -7.71
C ALA A 5 -30.47 3.92 -6.71
N THR A 6 -29.39 4.70 -6.81
CA THR A 6 -28.23 4.58 -5.91
C THR A 6 -28.50 5.20 -4.54
N VAL A 7 -29.21 6.33 -4.47
CA VAL A 7 -29.58 6.99 -3.22
C VAL A 7 -30.60 6.13 -2.43
N ALA A 8 -31.58 5.55 -3.13
CA ALA A 8 -32.53 4.62 -2.51
C ALA A 8 -31.83 3.38 -1.93
N ARG A 9 -30.95 2.75 -2.71
CA ARG A 9 -30.14 1.59 -2.27
C ARG A 9 -29.22 1.93 -1.10
N TYR A 10 -28.59 3.11 -1.11
CA TYR A 10 -27.75 3.57 0.00
C TYR A 10 -28.58 3.75 1.28
N ARG A 11 -29.72 4.44 1.18
CA ARG A 11 -30.62 4.67 2.32
C ARG A 11 -31.13 3.38 2.94
N GLU A 12 -31.43 2.38 2.11
CA GLU A 12 -31.88 1.06 2.57
C GLU A 12 -30.78 0.30 3.32
N ARG A 13 -29.55 0.27 2.77
CA ARG A 13 -28.40 -0.28 3.51
C ARG A 13 -28.15 0.44 4.83
N SER A 14 -28.18 1.77 4.83
CA SER A 14 -27.93 2.55 6.05
C SER A 14 -28.96 2.24 7.14
N ARG A 15 -30.22 2.04 6.75
CA ARG A 15 -31.29 1.60 7.68
C ARG A 15 -31.07 0.18 8.19
N GLU A 16 -30.60 -0.72 7.33
CA GLU A 16 -30.27 -2.09 7.73
C GLU A 16 -29.11 -2.13 8.73
N VAL A 17 -28.03 -1.39 8.45
CA VAL A 17 -26.89 -1.24 9.36
C VAL A 17 -27.34 -0.62 10.69
N ALA A 18 -28.19 0.42 10.63
CA ALA A 18 -28.74 1.03 11.84
C ALA A 18 -29.56 0.02 12.66
N ARG A 19 -30.43 -0.78 12.03
CA ARG A 19 -31.19 -1.83 12.73
C ARG A 19 -30.27 -2.80 13.47
N ARG A 20 -29.22 -3.29 12.81
CA ARG A 20 -28.23 -4.18 13.45
C ARG A 20 -27.47 -3.51 14.58
N TYR A 21 -27.19 -2.22 14.48
CA TYR A 21 -26.52 -1.43 15.52
C TYR A 21 -27.39 -1.23 16.78
N TRP A 22 -28.71 -1.19 16.61
CA TRP A 22 -29.65 -1.12 17.72
C TRP A 22 -30.03 -2.50 18.28
N ASP A 23 -29.72 -3.59 17.57
CA ASP A 23 -30.05 -4.98 17.95
C ASP A 23 -29.08 -5.60 18.97
N ARG A 24 -28.48 -4.78 19.83
CA ARG A 24 -27.56 -5.22 20.90
C ARG A 24 -28.27 -5.37 22.23
N GLN A 25 -27.78 -6.31 23.05
CA GLN A 25 -28.38 -6.66 24.34
C GLN A 25 -28.25 -5.55 25.41
N LEU A 26 -27.24 -4.68 25.29
CA LEU A 26 -26.96 -3.57 26.22
C LEU A 26 -27.05 -2.24 25.48
N SER A 27 -27.49 -1.18 26.18
CA SER A 27 -27.46 0.17 25.61
C SER A 27 -26.00 0.62 25.40
N ALA A 28 -25.77 1.51 24.43
CA ALA A 28 -24.43 2.03 24.14
C ALA A 28 -23.77 2.68 25.36
N ALA A 29 -24.58 3.35 26.19
CA ALA A 29 -24.12 4.01 27.40
C ALA A 29 -23.70 2.98 28.46
N ASP A 30 -24.53 1.95 28.69
CA ASP A 30 -24.24 0.91 29.67
C ASP A 30 -23.02 0.07 29.27
N GLU A 31 -22.88 -0.21 27.98
CA GLU A 31 -21.70 -0.88 27.41
C GLU A 31 -20.42 -0.07 27.65
N ALA A 32 -20.46 1.25 27.42
CA ALA A 32 -19.31 2.12 27.65
C ALA A 32 -18.95 2.21 29.15
N VAL A 33 -19.95 2.30 30.03
CA VAL A 33 -19.73 2.28 31.49
C VAL A 33 -19.11 0.96 31.90
N TRP A 34 -19.63 -0.17 31.41
CA TRP A 34 -19.11 -1.50 31.71
C TRP A 34 -17.65 -1.64 31.26
N TRP A 35 -17.30 -1.23 30.04
CA TRP A 35 -15.91 -1.27 29.55
C TRP A 35 -14.98 -0.36 30.35
N THR A 36 -15.45 0.83 30.74
CA THR A 36 -14.65 1.74 31.58
C THR A 36 -14.37 1.11 32.94
N GLU A 37 -15.39 0.54 33.58
CA GLU A 37 -15.24 -0.17 34.84
C GLU A 37 -14.36 -1.42 34.70
N TYR A 38 -14.45 -2.13 33.56
CA TYR A 38 -13.60 -3.29 33.26
C TYR A 38 -12.12 -2.90 33.17
N VAL A 39 -11.81 -1.81 32.45
CA VAL A 39 -10.44 -1.28 32.31
C VAL A 39 -9.88 -0.85 33.67
N VAL A 40 -10.66 -0.16 34.48
CA VAL A 40 -10.25 0.27 35.83
C VAL A 40 -10.04 -0.94 36.75
N ARG A 41 -10.96 -1.93 36.75
CA ARG A 41 -10.87 -3.14 37.56
C ARG A 41 -9.66 -4.03 37.21
N HIS A 42 -9.24 -4.02 35.95
CA HIS A 42 -8.14 -4.86 35.46
C HIS A 42 -6.86 -4.06 35.18
N GLY A 43 -6.67 -2.91 35.85
CA GLY A 43 -5.41 -2.18 35.85
C GLY A 43 -4.97 -1.68 34.46
N GLY A 44 -5.90 -1.18 33.66
CA GLY A 44 -5.62 -0.67 32.31
C GLY A 44 -5.80 -1.69 31.19
N ALA A 45 -6.29 -2.90 31.50
CA ALA A 45 -6.56 -3.98 30.55
C ALA A 45 -5.43 -4.15 29.52
N ALA A 46 -4.22 -4.45 30.01
CA ALA A 46 -3.04 -4.58 29.16
C ALA A 46 -3.21 -5.58 27.99
N HIS A 47 -4.14 -6.55 28.13
CA HIS A 47 -4.51 -7.50 27.08
C HIS A 47 -5.42 -6.91 25.99
N LEU A 48 -6.11 -5.79 26.23
CA LEU A 48 -6.86 -5.02 25.21
C LEU A 48 -5.97 -4.05 24.45
N ARG A 49 -4.75 -3.80 24.93
CA ARG A 49 -3.78 -2.94 24.25
C ARG A 49 -3.35 -3.66 22.97
N PRO A 50 -3.60 -3.08 21.77
CA PRO A 50 -3.19 -3.73 20.54
C PRO A 50 -1.67 -3.87 20.55
N ALA A 51 -1.16 -5.04 20.20
CA ALA A 51 0.29 -5.29 20.16
C ALA A 51 1.03 -4.24 19.32
N GLY A 52 0.37 -3.70 18.28
CA GLY A 52 0.88 -2.61 17.45
C GLY A 52 1.12 -1.27 18.16
N ALA A 53 0.59 -1.04 19.36
CA ALA A 53 0.79 0.20 20.12
C ALA A 53 2.21 0.33 20.70
N ASP A 54 2.88 -0.81 20.94
CA ASP A 54 4.25 -0.85 21.46
C ASP A 54 5.29 -1.07 20.35
N LEU A 55 4.83 -1.25 19.11
CA LEU A 55 5.73 -1.45 17.98
C LEU A 55 6.37 -0.12 17.58
N PRO A 56 7.70 -0.10 17.33
CA PRO A 56 8.34 1.06 16.76
C PRO A 56 7.83 1.29 15.34
N LEU A 57 7.76 2.57 14.93
CA LEU A 57 7.12 2.99 13.68
C LEU A 57 7.64 2.25 12.44
N HIS A 58 8.91 1.85 12.42
CA HIS A 58 9.51 1.13 11.29
C HIS A 58 8.99 -0.32 11.15
N GLN A 59 8.69 -1.01 12.25
CA GLN A 59 8.06 -2.33 12.23
C GLN A 59 6.58 -2.22 11.89
N TYR A 60 5.90 -1.22 12.45
CA TYR A 60 4.50 -0.94 12.14
C TYR A 60 4.28 -0.63 10.65
N LEU A 61 5.21 0.11 10.03
CA LEU A 61 5.15 0.45 8.61
C LEU A 61 5.77 -0.61 7.69
N LEU A 62 6.31 -1.71 8.24
CA LEU A 62 7.01 -2.76 7.51
C LEU A 62 8.04 -2.21 6.49
N LEU A 63 8.88 -1.27 6.94
CA LEU A 63 9.80 -0.53 6.06
C LEU A 63 10.76 -1.45 5.28
N ASP A 64 11.15 -2.58 5.89
CA ASP A 64 11.95 -3.63 5.25
C ASP A 64 11.26 -4.25 4.03
N VAL A 65 9.97 -4.57 4.15
CA VAL A 65 9.17 -5.13 3.05
C VAL A 65 9.04 -4.13 1.90
N VAL A 66 8.86 -2.84 2.20
CA VAL A 66 8.81 -1.77 1.20
C VAL A 66 10.16 -1.63 0.48
N ALA A 67 11.26 -1.68 1.22
CA ALA A 67 12.60 -1.60 0.65
C ALA A 67 12.91 -2.79 -0.27
N VAL A 68 12.61 -4.02 0.16
CA VAL A 68 12.78 -5.23 -0.65
C VAL A 68 11.89 -5.20 -1.89
N ALA A 69 10.60 -4.83 -1.75
CA ALA A 69 9.67 -4.75 -2.88
C ALA A 69 10.13 -3.71 -3.91
N THR A 70 10.55 -2.53 -3.46
CA THR A 70 11.04 -1.46 -4.33
C THR A 70 12.34 -1.86 -5.02
N GLY A 71 13.28 -2.47 -4.27
CA GLY A 71 14.52 -3.01 -4.81
C GLY A 71 14.27 -4.07 -5.90
N ALA A 72 13.32 -4.97 -5.68
CA ALA A 72 12.93 -5.99 -6.65
C ALA A 72 12.37 -5.35 -7.94
N ILE A 73 11.49 -4.35 -7.83
CA ILE A 73 10.95 -3.64 -8.99
C ILE A 73 12.06 -2.94 -9.79
N ILE A 74 12.98 -2.25 -9.10
CA ILE A 74 14.13 -1.59 -9.75
C ILE A 74 15.02 -2.62 -10.44
N ALA A 75 15.31 -3.74 -9.78
CA ALA A 75 16.14 -4.79 -10.35
C ALA A 75 15.51 -5.40 -11.62
N VAL A 76 14.21 -5.70 -11.57
CA VAL A 76 13.47 -6.23 -12.73
C VAL A 76 13.45 -5.22 -13.87
N THR A 77 13.13 -3.96 -13.60
CA THR A 77 13.10 -2.91 -14.64
C THR A 77 14.48 -2.65 -15.23
N ALA A 78 15.53 -2.63 -14.40
CA ALA A 78 16.91 -2.51 -14.85
C ALA A 78 17.35 -3.72 -15.70
N LEU A 79 16.97 -4.93 -15.32
CA LEU A 79 17.23 -6.14 -16.10
C LEU A 79 16.55 -6.08 -17.46
N VAL A 80 15.26 -5.73 -17.50
CA VAL A 80 14.51 -5.58 -18.76
C VAL A 80 15.16 -4.52 -19.64
N TRP A 81 15.49 -3.35 -19.09
CA TRP A 81 16.16 -2.28 -19.82
C TRP A 81 17.55 -2.69 -20.33
N ALA A 82 18.34 -3.39 -19.52
CA ALA A 82 19.64 -3.90 -19.92
C ALA A 82 19.53 -4.94 -21.04
N VAL A 83 18.55 -5.84 -20.98
CA VAL A 83 18.26 -6.83 -22.03
C VAL A 83 17.82 -6.13 -23.31
N LEU A 84 16.88 -5.20 -23.23
CA LEU A 84 16.44 -4.40 -24.38
C LEU A 84 17.60 -3.64 -25.01
N ASN A 85 18.47 -3.00 -24.22
CA ASN A 85 19.65 -2.31 -24.73
C ASN A 85 20.70 -3.26 -25.34
N ARG A 86 20.82 -4.49 -24.84
CA ARG A 86 21.73 -5.50 -25.40
C ARG A 86 21.20 -6.07 -26.72
N VAL A 87 19.89 -6.32 -26.80
CA VAL A 87 19.21 -6.91 -27.98
C VAL A 87 18.98 -5.87 -29.06
N CYS A 88 18.54 -4.66 -28.71
CA CYS A 88 18.27 -3.56 -29.63
C CYS A 88 19.51 -2.69 -29.90
N ARG A 89 20.72 -3.11 -29.45
CA ARG A 89 21.95 -2.38 -29.79
C ARG A 89 22.15 -2.44 -31.31
N PRO A 90 22.04 -1.32 -32.05
CA PRO A 90 22.47 -1.34 -33.44
C PRO A 90 23.97 -1.67 -33.43
N LYS A 91 24.37 -2.67 -34.23
CA LYS A 91 25.79 -2.87 -34.56
C LYS A 91 26.30 -1.50 -35.01
N GLN A 92 27.30 -0.95 -34.30
CA GLN A 92 27.96 0.26 -34.78
C GLN A 92 28.39 -0.01 -36.23
N PRO A 93 27.97 0.80 -37.23
CA PRO A 93 28.59 0.72 -38.54
C PRO A 93 30.06 1.06 -38.30
N GLY A 94 30.93 0.09 -38.58
CA GLY A 94 32.36 0.20 -38.35
C GLY A 94 32.88 1.51 -38.92
N ALA A 95 33.68 2.21 -38.12
CA ALA A 95 34.33 3.45 -38.52
C ALA A 95 35.02 3.28 -39.88
N ALA A 96 34.43 3.85 -40.93
CA ALA A 96 35.06 3.96 -42.23
C ALA A 96 36.26 4.91 -42.09
N LYS A 97 37.47 4.36 -42.02
CA LYS A 97 38.72 5.14 -42.09
C LYS A 97 38.76 5.84 -43.45
N LYS A 98 38.67 7.17 -43.46
CA LYS A 98 38.79 7.99 -44.67
C LYS A 98 40.27 8.06 -45.09
N PRO A 99 40.60 7.90 -46.39
CA PRO A 99 41.99 7.85 -46.84
C PRO A 99 42.67 9.21 -46.70
N GLU A 100 43.90 9.16 -46.18
CA GLU A 100 44.88 10.24 -46.14
C GLU A 100 45.22 10.67 -47.57
N LYS A 101 44.80 11.87 -47.96
CA LYS A 101 45.19 12.47 -49.24
C LYS A 101 46.57 13.09 -49.07
N THR A 102 47.61 12.39 -49.51
CA THR A 102 48.93 12.96 -49.78
C THR A 102 48.78 14.11 -50.79
N LYS A 103 49.01 15.34 -50.33
CA LYS A 103 49.14 16.52 -51.19
C LYS A 103 50.55 16.55 -51.76
N LYS A 104 50.61 16.68 -53.09
CA LYS A 104 51.79 16.95 -53.91
C LYS A 104 52.57 18.18 -53.42
N ALA A 105 53.88 18.07 -53.41
CA ALA A 105 54.85 19.07 -53.90
C ALA A 105 56.09 18.31 -54.37
#